data_AF-A0A7Y3XG38-F1
#
_entry.id   AF-A0A7Y3XG38-F1
#
_cell.length_a   1.000
_cell.length_b   1.000
_cell.length_c   1.000
_cell.angle_alpha   90.00
_cell.angle_beta   90.00
_cell.angle_gamma   90.00
#
_symmetry.space_group_name_H-M   'P 1'
#
loop_
_entity.id
_entity.type
_entity.pdbx_description
1 polymer ?
#
loop_
_entity_poly.entity_id
_entity_poly.type
_entity_poly.pdbx_seq_one_letter_code
_entity_poly.pdbx_strand_id
1 'polypeptide(L)'
;MDYPDDDPNEPWASAFARIARTHPKVRDVMKRIEAYFKGDLKTSFAAIPTPAGPPFYHRCWNTCRRIKPGTTISYAELAERSGSPMASRAAGQAMRNNPVPIIVPCHRIIGHNGHLGGFSGSNAPSSVHLQLKRGLLDFESTR
;
A
#
# COMPACT_ATOMS: atom_id res chain seq x y z
N MET A 1 -15.75 10.63 -4.36
CA MET A 1 -16.24 9.34 -3.83
C MET A 1 -17.26 9.74 -2.80
N ASP A 2 -18.52 9.86 -3.23
CA ASP A 2 -19.63 10.07 -2.29
C ASP A 2 -19.67 8.86 -1.38
N TYR A 3 -19.44 9.11 -0.10
CA TYR A 3 -19.85 8.14 0.91
C TYR A 3 -21.37 8.25 0.99
N PRO A 4 -22.13 7.14 0.86
CA PRO A 4 -23.57 7.19 1.03
C PRO A 4 -23.91 7.75 2.41
N ASP A 5 -24.95 8.58 2.48
CA ASP A 5 -25.45 9.21 3.69
C ASP A 5 -25.53 8.22 4.86
N ASP A 6 -24.97 8.61 6.00
CA ASP A 6 -24.97 7.82 7.23
C ASP A 6 -26.42 7.47 7.61
N ASP A 7 -26.76 6.17 7.69
CA ASP A 7 -27.97 5.72 8.38
C ASP A 7 -27.77 5.96 9.88
N PRO A 8 -28.53 6.86 10.51
CA PRO A 8 -28.35 7.19 11.92
C PRO A 8 -28.63 6.01 12.88
N ASN A 9 -29.18 4.89 12.38
CA ASN A 9 -29.54 3.72 13.19
C ASN A 9 -28.54 2.55 13.11
N GLU A 10 -27.58 2.56 12.19
CA GLU A 10 -26.47 1.59 12.15
C GLU A 10 -25.16 2.37 12.00
N PRO A 11 -24.48 2.75 13.12
CA PRO A 11 -23.23 3.50 13.03
C PRO A 11 -22.27 2.77 12.09
N TRP A 12 -21.60 3.49 11.20
CA TRP A 12 -20.68 2.90 10.21
C TRP A 12 -19.69 1.90 10.83
N ALA A 13 -19.30 2.11 12.08
CA ALA A 13 -18.46 1.20 12.86
C ALA A 13 -19.11 -0.18 13.10
N SER A 14 -20.41 -0.23 13.36
CA SER A 14 -21.19 -1.46 13.55
C SER A 14 -21.37 -2.22 12.23
N ALA A 15 -21.75 -1.51 11.15
CA ALA A 15 -21.89 -2.09 9.82
C ALA A 15 -20.54 -2.62 9.29
N PHE A 16 -19.45 -1.86 9.47
CA PHE A 16 -18.10 -2.30 9.12
C PHE A 16 -17.66 -3.50 9.97
N ALA A 17 -17.87 -3.47 11.29
CA ALA A 17 -17.54 -4.60 12.16
C ALA A 17 -18.34 -5.86 11.80
N ARG A 18 -19.59 -5.71 11.33
CA ARG A 18 -20.38 -6.82 10.79
C ARG A 18 -19.77 -7.36 9.51
N ILE A 19 -19.51 -6.52 8.51
CA ILE A 19 -18.88 -6.91 7.24
C ILE A 19 -17.51 -7.58 7.48
N ALA A 20 -16.68 -7.00 8.34
CA ALA A 20 -15.37 -7.55 8.70
C ALA A 20 -15.48 -8.93 9.34
N ARG A 21 -16.56 -9.23 10.08
CA ARG A 21 -16.79 -10.52 10.73
C ARG A 21 -17.51 -11.54 9.84
N THR A 22 -18.36 -11.11 8.92
CA THR A 22 -19.21 -12.02 8.14
C THR A 22 -18.70 -12.26 6.73
N HIS A 23 -18.04 -11.28 6.09
CA HIS A 23 -17.60 -11.40 4.71
C HIS A 23 -16.28 -12.21 4.62
N PRO A 24 -16.27 -13.39 3.97
CA PRO A 24 -15.10 -14.29 3.96
C PRO A 24 -13.82 -13.64 3.43
N LYS A 25 -13.91 -12.86 2.35
CA LYS A 25 -12.74 -12.15 1.79
C LYS A 25 -12.18 -11.09 2.72
N VAL A 26 -13.04 -10.32 3.40
CA VAL A 26 -12.58 -9.26 4.31
C VAL A 26 -11.89 -9.87 5.53
N ARG A 27 -12.45 -10.96 6.08
CA ARG A 27 -11.80 -11.73 7.14
C ARG A 27 -10.42 -12.25 6.75
N ASP A 28 -10.27 -12.79 5.54
CA ASP A 28 -8.97 -13.27 5.05
C ASP A 28 -7.95 -12.12 4.97
N VAL A 29 -8.34 -10.96 4.43
CA VAL A 29 -7.48 -9.76 4.41
C VAL A 29 -7.07 -9.35 5.82
N MET A 30 -8.01 -9.26 6.76
CA MET A 30 -7.72 -8.88 8.15
C MET A 30 -6.74 -9.86 8.81
N LYS A 31 -6.95 -11.17 8.65
CA LYS A 31 -6.04 -12.20 9.17
C LYS A 31 -4.63 -12.06 8.61
N ARG A 32 -4.49 -11.75 7.32
CA ARG A 32 -3.18 -11.51 6.68
C ARG A 32 -2.51 -10.25 7.21
N ILE A 33 -3.26 -9.16 7.39
CA ILE A 33 -2.73 -7.92 7.98
C ILE A 33 -2.25 -8.17 9.41
N GLU A 34 -3.04 -8.88 10.22
CA GLU A 34 -2.64 -9.25 11.58
C GLU A 34 -1.38 -10.14 11.59
N ALA A 35 -1.30 -11.15 10.72
CA ALA A 35 -0.13 -12.00 10.61
C ALA A 35 1.13 -11.20 10.23
N TYR A 36 1.00 -10.30 9.25
CA TYR A 36 2.06 -9.37 8.85
C TYR A 36 2.57 -8.56 10.06
N PHE A 37 1.68 -7.90 10.82
CA PHE A 37 2.08 -7.10 11.97
C PHE A 37 2.56 -7.92 13.19
N LYS A 38 2.22 -9.21 13.26
CA LYS A 38 2.80 -10.17 14.21
C LYS A 38 4.23 -10.61 13.82
N GLY A 39 4.70 -10.20 12.63
CA GLY A 39 6.04 -10.47 12.12
C GLY A 39 6.11 -11.58 11.08
N ASP A 40 4.98 -12.16 10.64
CA ASP A 40 4.97 -13.09 9.51
C ASP A 40 5.07 -12.33 8.19
N LEU A 41 6.29 -11.90 7.86
CA LEU A 41 6.61 -11.20 6.62
C LEU A 41 6.48 -12.09 5.36
N LYS A 42 6.25 -13.40 5.51
CA LYS A 42 5.97 -14.31 4.38
C LYS A 42 4.50 -14.27 3.96
N THR A 43 3.65 -13.60 4.74
CA THR A 43 2.22 -13.42 4.41
C THR A 43 2.08 -12.77 3.04
N SER A 44 1.54 -13.54 2.08
CA SER A 44 1.28 -13.05 0.73
C SER A 44 -0.07 -12.35 0.64
N PHE A 45 -0.10 -11.20 0.00
CA PHE A 45 -1.35 -10.52 -0.36
C PHE A 45 -1.76 -10.76 -1.81
N ALA A 46 -1.03 -11.57 -2.60
CA ALA A 46 -1.17 -11.70 -4.06
C ALA A 46 -2.59 -12.05 -4.55
N ALA A 47 -3.34 -12.81 -3.76
CA ALA A 47 -4.71 -13.22 -4.09
C ALA A 47 -5.75 -12.07 -3.97
N ILE A 48 -5.38 -10.96 -3.33
CA ILE A 48 -6.26 -9.79 -3.21
C ILE A 48 -6.22 -9.01 -4.53
N PRO A 49 -7.37 -8.71 -5.16
CA PRO A 49 -7.37 -7.92 -6.38
C PRO A 49 -6.85 -6.51 -6.11
N THR A 50 -6.04 -5.98 -7.02
CA THR A 50 -5.71 -4.57 -7.01
C THR A 50 -6.90 -3.73 -7.46
N PRO A 51 -7.01 -2.47 -7.02
CA PRO A 51 -8.08 -1.56 -7.43
C PRO A 51 -8.10 -1.32 -8.94
N ALA A 52 -9.23 -0.80 -9.43
CA ALA A 52 -9.30 -0.25 -10.78
C ALA A 52 -8.42 1.01 -10.88
N GLY A 53 -7.82 1.23 -12.05
CA GLY A 53 -6.99 2.40 -12.30
C GLY A 53 -6.36 2.37 -13.69
N PRO A 54 -5.61 3.42 -14.08
CA PRO A 54 -4.92 3.47 -15.35
C PRO A 54 -4.05 2.22 -15.57
N PRO A 55 -3.93 1.69 -16.81
CA PRO A 55 -3.18 0.45 -17.07
C PRO A 55 -1.74 0.47 -16.54
N PHE A 56 -1.06 1.62 -16.62
CA PHE A 56 0.28 1.77 -16.07
C PHE A 56 0.30 1.71 -14.53
N TYR A 57 -0.70 2.28 -13.86
CA TYR A 57 -0.78 2.22 -12.39
C TYR A 57 -1.00 0.79 -11.93
N HIS A 58 -1.87 0.04 -12.63
CA HIS A 58 -2.10 -1.36 -12.35
C HIS A 58 -0.81 -2.20 -12.50
N ARG A 59 0.01 -1.93 -13.53
CA ARG A 59 1.33 -2.55 -13.65
C ARG A 59 2.24 -2.19 -12.48
N CYS A 60 2.35 -0.90 -12.13
CA CYS A 60 3.13 -0.44 -10.98
C CYS A 60 2.70 -1.10 -9.66
N TRP A 61 1.39 -1.20 -9.38
CA TRP A 61 0.89 -1.84 -8.17
C TRP A 61 1.25 -3.33 -8.14
N ASN A 62 1.08 -4.05 -9.26
CA ASN A 62 1.45 -5.47 -9.34
C ASN A 62 2.96 -5.71 -9.23
N THR A 63 3.78 -4.85 -9.82
CA THR A 63 5.24 -4.87 -9.65
C THR A 63 5.63 -4.61 -8.20
N CYS A 64 5.02 -3.59 -7.57
CA CYS A 64 5.29 -3.22 -6.19
C CYS A 64 5.01 -4.37 -5.21
N ARG A 65 3.94 -5.15 -5.44
CA ARG A 65 3.58 -6.33 -4.62
C ARG A 65 4.61 -7.45 -4.63
N ARG A 66 5.51 -7.48 -5.62
CA ARG A 66 6.58 -8.50 -5.73
C ARG A 66 7.85 -8.12 -4.98
N ILE A 67 7.94 -6.88 -4.49
CA ILE A 67 9.10 -6.42 -3.72
C ILE A 67 9.04 -7.08 -2.35
N LYS A 68 10.14 -7.72 -1.95
CA LYS A 68 10.20 -8.43 -0.66
C LYS A 68 10.20 -7.45 0.51
N PRO A 69 9.59 -7.80 1.65
CA PRO A 69 9.77 -7.06 2.90
C PRO A 69 11.25 -6.84 3.21
N GLY A 70 11.59 -5.68 3.77
CA GLY A 70 12.96 -5.32 4.14
C GLY A 70 13.84 -4.90 2.94
N THR A 71 13.27 -4.88 1.73
CA THR A 71 13.95 -4.39 0.52
C THR A 71 13.22 -3.19 -0.05
N THR A 72 13.98 -2.27 -0.66
CA THR A 72 13.43 -1.09 -1.32
C THR A 72 13.94 -0.99 -2.76
N ILE A 73 13.16 -0.33 -3.60
CA ILE A 73 13.57 0.02 -4.96
C ILE A 73 13.26 1.50 -5.23
N SER A 74 13.88 2.06 -6.26
CA SER A 74 13.61 3.44 -6.65
C SER A 74 12.33 3.59 -7.48
N TYR A 75 11.78 4.79 -7.56
CA TYR A 75 10.68 5.10 -8.50
C TYR A 75 11.06 4.84 -9.97
N ALA A 76 12.33 5.08 -10.34
CA ALA A 76 12.82 4.82 -11.70
C ALA A 76 12.83 3.31 -11.99
N GLU A 77 13.33 2.52 -11.05
CA GLU A 77 13.36 1.07 -11.13
C GLU A 77 11.94 0.47 -11.15
N LEU A 78 11.01 1.03 -10.38
CA LEU A 78 9.60 0.63 -10.46
C LEU A 78 9.03 0.89 -11.86
N ALA A 79 9.34 2.04 -12.46
CA ALA A 79 8.86 2.39 -13.80
C ALA A 79 9.43 1.45 -14.87
N GLU A 80 10.73 1.16 -14.79
CA GLU A 80 11.42 0.19 -15.65
C GLU A 80 10.80 -1.21 -15.55
N ARG A 81 10.71 -1.76 -14.33
CA ARG A 81 10.10 -3.07 -14.08
C ARG A 81 8.62 -3.14 -14.47
N SER A 82 7.95 -2.00 -14.59
CA SER A 82 6.55 -1.88 -15.01
C SER A 82 6.39 -1.61 -16.52
N GLY A 83 7.49 -1.71 -17.29
CA GLY A 83 7.52 -1.62 -18.74
C GLY A 83 7.55 -0.20 -19.30
N SER A 84 7.94 0.80 -18.50
CA SER A 84 8.06 2.19 -18.96
C SER A 84 9.23 2.91 -18.27
N PRO A 85 10.49 2.65 -18.67
CA PRO A 85 11.69 3.14 -17.97
C PRO A 85 11.75 4.66 -17.77
N MET A 86 11.22 5.44 -18.72
CA MET A 86 11.20 6.92 -18.64
C MET A 86 10.07 7.47 -17.74
N ALA A 87 9.22 6.61 -17.16
CA ALA A 87 7.99 7.01 -16.48
C ALA A 87 8.11 7.12 -14.95
N SER A 88 9.30 7.44 -14.42
CA SER A 88 9.56 7.54 -12.96
C SER A 88 8.56 8.45 -12.22
N ARG A 89 8.23 9.62 -12.78
CA ARG A 89 7.22 10.52 -12.21
C ARG A 89 5.84 9.90 -12.16
N ALA A 90 5.43 9.21 -13.22
CA ALA A 90 4.14 8.52 -13.27
C ALA A 90 4.09 7.32 -12.31
N ALA A 91 5.22 6.63 -12.09
CA ALA A 91 5.33 5.59 -11.06
C ALA A 91 5.16 6.17 -9.65
N GLY A 92 5.72 7.35 -9.39
CA GLY A 92 5.45 8.12 -8.16
C GLY A 92 3.97 8.44 -7.98
N GLN A 93 3.29 8.88 -9.05
CA GLN A 93 1.86 9.13 -9.00
C GLN A 93 1.04 7.86 -8.80
N ALA A 94 1.44 6.72 -9.37
CA ALA A 94 0.80 5.43 -9.11
C ALA A 94 0.90 5.05 -7.61
N MET A 95 2.06 5.28 -6.97
CA MET A 95 2.24 5.02 -5.54
C MET A 95 1.44 6.00 -4.66
N ARG A 96 1.36 7.28 -5.06
CA ARG A 96 0.53 8.27 -4.38
C ARG A 96 -0.96 7.93 -4.43
N ASN A 97 -1.42 7.38 -5.55
CA ASN A 97 -2.81 6.98 -5.76
C ASN A 97 -3.08 5.51 -5.37
N ASN A 98 -2.23 4.90 -4.54
CA ASN A 98 -2.49 3.56 -4.03
C ASN A 98 -3.56 3.61 -2.92
N PRO A 99 -4.78 3.07 -3.13
CA PRO A 99 -5.84 3.10 -2.13
C PRO A 99 -5.74 1.94 -1.12
N VAL A 100 -4.81 1.00 -1.30
CA VAL A 100 -4.64 -0.17 -0.43
C VAL A 100 -3.18 -0.33 0.04
N PRO A 101 -2.69 0.55 0.94
CA PRO A 101 -1.37 0.40 1.55
C PRO A 101 -1.19 -0.98 2.20
N ILE A 102 0.07 -1.40 2.40
CA ILE A 102 0.47 -2.73 2.91
C ILE A 102 0.20 -3.86 1.90
N ILE A 103 -1.04 -3.98 1.40
CA ILE A 103 -1.41 -4.92 0.34
C ILE A 103 -0.63 -4.61 -0.94
N VAL A 104 -0.63 -3.33 -1.35
CA VAL A 104 0.34 -2.76 -2.27
C VAL A 104 1.35 -1.99 -1.41
N PRO A 105 2.59 -2.51 -1.25
CA PRO A 105 3.55 -2.00 -0.27
C PRO A 105 4.30 -0.76 -0.80
N CYS A 106 3.57 0.33 -1.05
CA CYS A 106 4.13 1.56 -1.62
C CYS A 106 5.18 2.25 -0.72
N HIS A 107 5.25 1.90 0.57
CA HIS A 107 6.32 2.33 1.47
C HIS A 107 7.69 1.77 1.09
N ARG A 108 7.77 0.68 0.33
CA ARG A 108 9.02 0.08 -0.18
C ARG A 108 9.60 0.81 -1.41
N ILE A 109 8.91 1.81 -1.94
CA ILE A 109 9.39 2.61 -3.08
C ILE A 109 9.94 3.93 -2.58
N ILE A 110 11.20 4.24 -2.88
CA ILE A 110 11.89 5.44 -2.36
C ILE A 110 12.59 6.24 -3.46
N GLY A 111 13.08 7.44 -3.14
CA GLY A 111 13.93 8.21 -4.05
C GLY A 111 15.28 7.52 -4.27
N HIS A 112 15.94 7.78 -5.41
CA HIS A 112 17.19 7.11 -5.79
C HIS A 112 18.36 7.33 -4.81
N ASN A 113 18.34 8.40 -4.01
CA ASN A 113 19.35 8.69 -2.98
C ASN A 113 18.96 8.16 -1.58
N GLY A 114 18.06 7.18 -1.49
CA GLY A 114 17.51 6.72 -0.20
C GLY A 114 16.54 7.72 0.44
N HIS A 115 16.22 8.81 -0.26
CA HIS A 115 15.38 9.88 0.28
C HIS A 115 13.93 9.41 0.40
N LEU A 116 13.37 9.52 1.60
CA LEU A 116 11.96 9.25 1.85
C LEU A 116 11.13 10.46 1.42
N GLY A 117 10.28 10.26 0.42
CA GLY A 117 9.34 11.27 -0.06
C GLY A 117 8.13 10.62 -0.73
N GLY A 118 7.10 11.43 -0.97
CA GLY A 118 5.94 11.09 -1.80
C GLY A 118 4.93 10.10 -1.19
N PHE A 119 5.06 9.72 0.09
CA PHE A 119 4.08 8.81 0.70
C PHE A 119 2.75 9.53 0.91
N SER A 120 1.69 9.02 0.28
CA SER A 120 0.37 9.68 0.22
C SER A 120 0.43 11.15 -0.26
N GLY A 121 1.48 11.52 -0.99
CA GLY A 121 1.68 12.89 -1.49
C GLY A 121 2.36 13.86 -0.51
N SER A 122 2.77 13.42 0.67
CA SER A 122 3.52 14.25 1.61
C SER A 122 5.04 14.16 1.37
N ASN A 123 5.70 15.32 1.45
CA ASN A 123 7.16 15.45 1.39
C ASN A 123 7.76 16.07 2.68
N ALA A 124 6.92 16.47 3.65
CA ALA A 124 7.40 17.05 4.90
C ALA A 124 7.92 15.94 5.83
N PRO A 125 9.20 15.96 6.26
CA PRO A 125 9.78 14.89 7.07
C PRO A 125 9.02 14.60 8.37
N SER A 126 8.42 15.64 8.97
CA SER A 126 7.60 15.55 10.17
C SER A 126 6.16 15.09 9.92
N SER A 127 5.73 14.91 8.67
CA SER A 127 4.36 14.47 8.38
C SER A 127 4.10 13.05 8.88
N VAL A 128 2.88 12.83 9.39
CA VAL A 128 2.42 11.50 9.84
C VAL A 128 2.60 10.43 8.76
N HIS A 129 2.45 10.79 7.48
CA HIS A 129 2.62 9.90 6.35
C HIS A 129 4.07 9.42 6.16
N LEU A 130 5.06 10.32 6.28
CA LEU A 130 6.46 9.92 6.18
C LEU A 130 6.94 9.19 7.44
N GLN A 131 6.43 9.55 8.62
CA GLN A 131 6.67 8.79 9.86
C GLN A 131 6.13 7.36 9.75
N LEU A 132 4.91 7.18 9.23
CA LEU A 132 4.32 5.86 8.99
C LEU A 132 5.16 5.05 7.99
N LYS A 133 5.58 5.65 6.87
CA LYS A 133 6.46 5.00 5.89
C LYS A 133 7.76 4.53 6.53
N ARG A 134 8.40 5.38 7.33
CA ARG A 134 9.63 5.05 8.06
C ARG A 134 9.38 3.88 9.03
N GLY A 135 8.35 3.97 9.87
CA GLY A 135 8.01 2.91 10.82
C GLY A 135 7.74 1.56 10.17
N LEU A 136 7.08 1.54 9.00
CA LEU A 136 6.87 0.30 8.24
C LEU A 136 8.18 -0.27 7.67
N LEU A 137 9.09 0.58 7.18
CA LEU A 137 10.40 0.13 6.71
C LEU A 137 11.24 -0.43 7.85
N ASP A 138 11.25 0.24 9.00
CA ASP A 138 11.99 -0.19 10.19
C ASP A 138 11.41 -1.50 10.74
N PHE A 139 10.08 -1.64 10.77
CA PHE A 139 9.37 -2.88 11.12
C PHE A 139 9.80 -4.06 10.24
N GLU A 140 9.86 -3.86 8.92
CA GLU A 140 10.26 -4.91 7.98
C GLU A 140 11.77 -5.21 7.99
N SER A 141 12.60 -4.29 8.49
CA SER A 141 14.07 -4.47 8.52
C SER A 141 14.57 -5.19 9.77
N THR A 142 13.72 -5.35 10.79
CA THR A 142 14.07 -5.88 12.12
C THR A 142 13.56 -7.30 12.37
N ARG A 143 12.92 -7.94 11.38
CA ARG A 143 12.28 -9.26 11.48
C ARG A 143 12.71 -10.14 10.31
#